data_AF-X0TBK3-F1
#
_entry.id   AF-X0TBK3-F1
#
_cell.length_a   1.000
_cell.length_b   1.000
_cell.length_c   1.000
_cell.angle_alpha   90.00
_cell.angle_beta   90.00
_cell.angle_gamma   90.00
#
_symmetry.space_group_name_H-M   'P 1'
#
loop_
_entity.id
_entity.type
_entity.pdbx_description
1 polymer ?
#
loop_
_entity_poly.entity_id
_entity_poly.type
_entity_poly.pdbx_seq_one_letter_code
_entity_poly.pdbx_strand_id
1 'polypeptide(L)'
;MADVELVTMPYASLERPSLALGILQSSLRETSLTSNVVYANLQFAQEIGLETFAEVIRGAYYLLGEWTFAGSAFPDFKPDNPDFYLWYCEAVRQFTDPKNPRLQSAGGDAWARLCEEPPVRALETYSELRDQASRFITHLATEILARRPRIVGCSSMVQQHVPSLALLRKIKEL
;
A
#
# COMPACT_ATOMS: atom_id res chain seq x y z
N MET A 1 -6.28 -24.71 -9.42
CA MET A 1 -5.53 -23.58 -10.01
C MET A 1 -6.54 -22.56 -10.47
N ALA A 2 -6.34 -21.28 -10.17
CA ALA A 2 -7.23 -20.22 -10.61
C ALA A 2 -6.74 -19.63 -11.93
N ASP A 3 -7.63 -19.39 -12.89
CA ASP A 3 -7.30 -18.68 -14.14
C ASP A 3 -6.93 -17.21 -13.86
N VAL A 4 -7.59 -16.60 -12.87
CA VAL A 4 -7.44 -15.20 -12.49
C VAL A 4 -7.06 -15.08 -11.00
N GLU A 5 -5.94 -14.41 -10.71
CA GLU A 5 -5.57 -14.00 -9.36
C GLU A 5 -5.85 -12.50 -9.19
N LEU A 6 -6.77 -12.17 -8.29
CA LEU A 6 -7.14 -10.79 -7.95
C LEU A 6 -6.51 -10.40 -6.63
N VAL A 7 -5.69 -9.36 -6.59
CA VAL A 7 -4.88 -9.02 -5.42
C VAL A 7 -5.38 -7.73 -4.78
N THR A 8 -5.77 -7.80 -3.51
CA THR A 8 -5.95 -6.59 -2.68
C THR A 8 -4.57 -6.15 -2.22
N MET A 9 -4.01 -5.13 -2.88
CA MET A 9 -2.65 -4.65 -2.57
C MET A 9 -2.55 -4.02 -1.17
N PRO A 10 -1.35 -3.91 -0.59
CA PRO A 10 -1.13 -3.23 0.68
C PRO A 10 -1.80 -1.86 0.81
N TYR A 11 -2.06 -1.46 2.06
CA TYR A 11 -2.70 -0.20 2.45
C TYR A 11 -4.19 -0.05 2.13
N ALA A 12 -4.89 -1.16 1.85
CA ALA A 12 -6.34 -1.23 2.01
C ALA A 12 -6.75 -1.45 3.48
N SER A 13 -8.00 -1.11 3.81
CA SER A 13 -8.60 -1.40 5.14
C SER A 13 -8.43 -2.87 5.52
N LEU A 14 -8.11 -3.12 6.78
CA LEU A 14 -7.96 -4.47 7.33
C LEU A 14 -9.31 -5.07 7.73
N GLU A 15 -10.28 -4.20 8.06
CA GLU A 15 -11.59 -4.54 8.59
C GLU A 15 -12.64 -4.71 7.49
N ARG A 16 -12.37 -4.18 6.30
CA ARG A 16 -13.33 -4.16 5.18
C ARG A 16 -12.76 -4.89 3.98
N PRO A 17 -13.39 -5.98 3.52
CA PRO A 17 -12.98 -6.65 2.29
C PRO A 17 -13.21 -5.74 1.08
N SER A 18 -12.47 -5.99 0.00
CA SER A 18 -12.62 -5.24 -1.25
C SER A 18 -13.93 -5.62 -1.94
N LEU A 19 -14.94 -4.75 -1.85
CA LEU A 19 -16.21 -4.93 -2.54
C LEU A 19 -16.02 -5.05 -4.06
N ALA A 20 -15.12 -4.25 -4.63
CA ALA A 20 -14.82 -4.28 -6.07
C ALA A 20 -14.29 -5.64 -6.52
N LEU A 21 -13.36 -6.23 -5.77
CA LEU A 21 -12.85 -7.58 -6.10
C LEU A 21 -13.90 -8.66 -5.85
N GLY A 22 -14.75 -8.50 -4.83
CA GLY A 22 -15.87 -9.41 -4.59
C GLY A 22 -16.89 -9.42 -5.73
N ILE A 23 -17.25 -8.25 -6.25
CA ILE A 23 -18.12 -8.11 -7.42
C ILE A 23 -17.47 -8.75 -8.65
N LEU A 24 -16.20 -8.44 -8.93
CA LEU A 24 -15.48 -9.01 -10.06
C LEU A 24 -15.36 -10.53 -9.97
N GLN A 25 -15.06 -11.07 -8.79
CA GLN A 25 -15.02 -12.50 -8.55
C GLN A 25 -16.39 -13.15 -8.81
N SER A 26 -17.49 -12.50 -8.37
CA SER A 26 -18.84 -12.99 -8.63
C SER A 26 -19.17 -13.00 -10.12
N SER A 27 -18.83 -11.93 -10.85
CA SER A 27 -19.04 -11.86 -12.30
C SER A 27 -18.22 -12.90 -13.06
N LEU A 28 -17.01 -13.22 -12.60
CA LEU A 28 -16.18 -14.26 -13.22
C LEU A 28 -16.78 -15.67 -13.05
N ARG A 29 -17.54 -15.94 -11.98
CA ARG A 29 -18.22 -17.24 -11.77
C ARG A 29 -19.27 -17.55 -12.83
N GLU A 30 -19.80 -16.54 -13.52
CA GLU A 30 -20.74 -16.70 -14.63
C GLU A 30 -20.03 -17.02 -15.96
N THR A 31 -18.69 -17.09 -15.94
CA THR A 31 -17.85 -17.45 -17.08
C THR A 31 -17.17 -18.80 -16.87
N SER A 32 -16.38 -19.26 -17.85
CA SER A 32 -15.54 -20.46 -17.69
C SER A 32 -14.24 -20.20 -16.92
N LEU A 33 -13.99 -18.97 -16.45
CA LEU A 33 -12.77 -18.60 -15.73
C LEU A 33 -12.93 -18.81 -14.22
N THR A 34 -11.99 -19.56 -13.65
CA THR A 34 -11.85 -19.67 -12.20
C THR A 34 -11.08 -18.47 -11.64
N SER A 35 -11.44 -18.00 -10.45
CA SER A 35 -10.78 -16.83 -9.84
C SER A 35 -10.53 -17.00 -8.35
N ASN A 36 -9.41 -16.47 -7.89
CA ASN A 36 -9.02 -16.39 -6.49
C ASN A 36 -8.75 -14.94 -6.09
N VAL A 37 -9.00 -14.59 -4.82
CA VAL A 37 -8.68 -13.28 -4.26
C VAL A 37 -7.56 -13.44 -3.24
N VAL A 38 -6.46 -12.70 -3.43
CA VAL A 38 -5.32 -12.64 -2.52
C VAL A 38 -5.39 -11.35 -1.71
N TYR A 39 -5.47 -11.46 -0.39
CA TYR A 39 -5.48 -10.32 0.53
C TYR A 39 -4.05 -9.96 0.95
N ALA A 40 -3.28 -9.44 -0.01
CA ALA A 40 -1.89 -9.02 0.21
C ALA A 40 -1.78 -7.89 1.25
N ASN A 41 -2.84 -7.07 1.43
CA ASN A 41 -2.92 -6.11 2.52
C ASN A 41 -2.85 -6.74 3.91
N LEU A 42 -3.51 -7.88 4.13
CA LEU A 42 -3.47 -8.59 5.42
C LEU A 42 -2.11 -9.26 5.63
N GLN A 43 -1.57 -9.90 4.58
CA GLN A 43 -0.25 -10.52 4.63
C GLN A 43 0.84 -9.50 4.97
N PHE A 44 0.81 -8.33 4.32
CA PHE A 44 1.80 -7.29 4.58
C PHE A 44 1.63 -6.67 5.97
N ALA A 45 0.40 -6.45 6.44
CA ALA A 45 0.15 -5.98 7.80
C ALA A 45 0.67 -6.96 8.86
N GLN A 46 0.58 -8.27 8.60
CA GLN A 46 1.17 -9.30 9.45
C GLN A 46 2.71 -9.22 9.46
N GLU A 47 3.34 -8.88 8.34
CA GLU A 47 4.80 -8.77 8.23
C GLU A 47 5.36 -7.52 8.94
N ILE A 48 4.73 -6.35 8.75
CA ILE A 48 5.26 -5.07 9.25
C ILE A 48 4.69 -4.62 10.60
N GLY A 49 3.65 -5.32 11.08
CA GLY A 49 2.92 -4.99 12.28
C GLY A 49 1.81 -3.95 12.08
N LEU A 50 0.77 -4.04 12.92
CA LEU A 50 -0.45 -3.24 12.79
C LEU A 50 -0.23 -1.74 13.01
N GLU A 51 0.68 -1.37 13.93
CA GLU A 51 0.98 0.03 14.23
C GLU A 51 1.62 0.72 13.02
N THR A 52 2.69 0.13 12.46
CA THR A 52 3.35 0.60 11.25
C THR A 52 2.38 0.66 10.07
N PHE A 53 1.53 -0.37 9.90
CA PHE A 53 0.54 -0.40 8.83
C PHE A 53 -0.47 0.75 8.96
N ALA A 54 -0.98 0.99 10.17
CA ALA A 54 -1.93 2.07 10.45
C ALA A 54 -1.31 3.46 10.25
N GLU A 55 -0.04 3.64 10.64
CA GLU A 55 0.71 4.87 10.38
C GLU A 55 0.83 5.18 8.88
N VAL A 56 1.16 4.18 8.06
CA VAL A 56 1.30 4.39 6.62
C VAL A 56 -0.04 4.74 5.96
N ILE A 57 -1.13 4.11 6.40
CA ILE A 57 -2.49 4.46 5.98
C ILE A 57 -2.85 5.89 6.36
N ARG A 58 -2.51 6.35 7.59
CA ARG A 58 -2.70 7.76 7.97
C ARG A 58 -1.87 8.71 7.11
N GLY A 59 -0.70 8.27 6.65
CA GLY A 59 0.15 8.97 5.69
C GLY A 59 -0.35 8.97 4.23
N ALA A 60 -1.59 8.52 3.95
CA ALA A 60 -2.17 8.48 2.60
C ALA A 60 -2.14 9.79 1.84
N TYR A 61 -2.41 10.90 2.51
CA TYR A 61 -2.39 12.22 1.89
C TYR A 61 -1.01 12.58 1.30
N TYR A 62 0.06 12.08 1.91
CA TYR A 62 1.44 12.34 1.51
C TYR A 62 2.05 11.20 0.68
N LEU A 63 1.24 10.23 0.26
CA LEU A 63 1.66 9.09 -0.56
C LEU A 63 2.76 8.23 0.09
N LEU A 64 2.79 8.17 1.43
CA LEU A 64 3.82 7.42 2.18
C LEU A 64 3.89 5.94 1.77
N GLY A 65 2.74 5.27 1.62
CA GLY A 65 2.64 3.89 1.15
C GLY A 65 2.96 3.71 -0.33
N GLU A 66 2.80 4.72 -1.17
CA GLU A 66 3.31 4.64 -2.55
C GLU A 66 4.84 4.68 -2.52
N TRP A 67 5.41 5.55 -1.68
CA TRP A 67 6.84 5.70 -1.51
C TRP A 67 7.49 4.40 -1.03
N THR A 68 6.92 3.67 -0.05
CA THR A 68 7.50 2.42 0.47
C THR A 68 7.75 1.35 -0.61
N PHE A 69 6.92 1.31 -1.67
CA PHE A 69 7.06 0.38 -2.78
C PHE A 69 7.80 0.94 -4.00
N ALA A 70 8.12 2.25 -4.01
CA ALA A 70 8.71 2.93 -5.16
C ALA A 70 10.04 2.31 -5.63
N GLY A 71 10.89 1.85 -4.72
CA GLY A 71 12.15 1.18 -5.07
C GLY A 71 11.93 -0.14 -5.82
N SER A 72 10.85 -0.87 -5.50
CA SER A 72 10.49 -2.10 -6.20
C SER A 72 9.83 -1.84 -7.55
N ALA A 73 9.01 -0.78 -7.65
CA ALA A 73 8.34 -0.42 -8.90
C ALA A 73 9.28 0.24 -9.93
N PHE A 74 10.24 1.04 -9.46
CA PHE A 74 11.11 1.88 -10.28
C PHE A 74 12.60 1.70 -9.87
N PRO A 75 13.22 0.54 -10.11
CA PRO A 75 14.59 0.26 -9.66
C PRO A 75 15.66 1.18 -10.26
N ASP A 76 15.38 1.72 -11.45
CA ASP A 76 16.27 2.67 -12.14
C ASP A 76 16.14 4.10 -11.58
N PHE A 77 15.08 4.38 -10.82
CA PHE A 77 14.85 5.67 -10.18
C PHE A 77 15.33 5.61 -8.73
N LYS A 78 16.42 6.32 -8.44
CA LYS A 78 17.03 6.41 -7.11
C LYS A 78 16.84 7.83 -6.54
N PRO A 79 15.63 8.19 -6.08
CA PRO A 79 15.43 9.47 -5.41
C PRO A 79 16.20 9.48 -4.09
N ASP A 80 16.54 10.67 -3.61
CA ASP A 80 17.12 10.86 -2.28
C ASP A 80 16.09 10.43 -1.21
N ASN A 81 16.24 9.21 -0.69
CA ASN A 81 15.27 8.58 0.21
C ASN A 81 15.11 9.33 1.55
N PRO A 82 16.19 9.86 2.18
CA PRO A 82 16.09 10.77 3.31
C PRO A 82 15.21 11.99 3.06
N ASP A 83 15.32 12.63 1.89
CA ASP A 83 14.64 13.90 1.62
C ASP A 83 13.12 13.78 1.63
N PHE A 84 12.57 12.73 1.01
CA PHE A 84 11.13 12.49 1.05
C PHE A 84 10.66 12.29 2.49
N TYR A 85 11.42 11.53 3.29
CA TYR A 85 11.06 11.26 4.67
C TYR A 85 11.09 12.52 5.52
N LEU A 86 12.16 13.32 5.42
CA LEU A 86 12.29 14.59 6.13
C LEU A 86 11.19 15.57 5.71
N TRP A 87 10.89 15.65 4.41
CA TRP A 87 9.78 16.43 3.91
C TRP A 87 8.44 15.95 4.47
N TYR A 88 8.20 14.64 4.51
CA TYR A 88 6.99 14.06 5.09
C TYR A 88 6.83 14.44 6.57
N CYS A 89 7.89 14.31 7.38
CA CYS A 89 7.90 14.70 8.78
C CYS A 89 7.57 16.19 8.96
N GLU A 90 8.20 17.05 8.15
CA GLU A 90 7.96 18.49 8.20
C GLU A 90 6.53 18.84 7.73
N ALA A 91 6.02 18.18 6.69
CA ALA A 91 4.67 18.39 6.17
C ALA A 91 3.61 17.97 7.19
N VAL A 92 3.81 16.83 7.87
CA VAL A 92 2.97 16.38 8.97
C VAL A 92 2.97 17.44 10.08
N ARG A 93 4.16 17.85 10.55
CA ARG A 93 4.34 18.84 11.63
C ARG A 93 3.67 20.19 11.31
N GLN A 94 3.79 20.67 10.07
CA GLN A 94 3.15 21.90 9.62
C GLN A 94 1.63 21.76 9.57
N PHE A 95 1.14 20.59 9.15
CA PHE A 95 -0.29 20.33 9.06
C PHE A 95 -0.93 20.28 10.45
N THR A 96 -0.30 19.58 11.39
CA THR A 96 -0.78 19.36 12.76
C THR A 96 -0.55 20.54 13.72
N ASP A 97 0.18 21.59 13.28
CA ASP A 97 0.33 22.83 14.06
C ASP A 97 -1.06 23.40 14.40
N PRO A 98 -1.41 23.58 15.68
CA PRO A 98 -2.70 24.16 16.10
C PRO A 98 -2.96 25.56 15.52
N LYS A 99 -1.91 26.26 15.11
CA LYS A 99 -1.98 27.58 14.46
C LYS A 99 -2.26 27.50 12.96
N ASN A 100 -2.29 26.31 12.36
CA ASN A 100 -2.53 26.14 10.94
C ASN A 100 -3.99 26.51 10.59
N PRO A 101 -4.22 27.57 9.80
CA PRO A 101 -5.58 28.04 9.48
C PRO A 101 -6.37 27.05 8.63
N ARG A 102 -5.70 26.12 7.92
CA ARG A 102 -6.36 25.03 7.18
C ARG A 102 -6.98 23.99 8.10
N LEU A 103 -6.37 23.76 9.26
CA LEU A 103 -6.91 22.85 10.27
C LEU A 103 -8.23 23.41 10.84
N GLN A 104 -8.33 24.74 10.97
CA GLN A 104 -9.48 25.43 11.58
C GLN A 104 -10.71 25.54 10.64
N SER A 105 -10.52 25.39 9.32
CA SER A 105 -11.56 25.66 8.30
C SER A 105 -12.17 24.40 7.66
N ALA A 106 -11.59 23.22 7.86
CA ALA A 106 -11.96 21.99 7.16
C ALA A 106 -12.85 21.00 7.97
N GLY A 107 -13.72 21.49 8.87
CA GLY A 107 -14.39 20.61 9.83
C GLY A 107 -13.40 20.05 10.86
N GLY A 108 -12.56 20.96 11.37
CA GLY A 108 -11.25 20.72 11.99
C GLY A 108 -11.17 19.60 13.01
N ASP A 109 -12.21 19.35 13.80
CA ASP A 109 -12.18 18.32 14.84
C ASP A 109 -12.13 16.89 14.27
N ALA A 110 -12.71 16.63 13.10
CA ALA A 110 -12.74 15.29 12.51
C ALA A 110 -11.44 14.98 11.76
N TRP A 111 -10.91 15.94 11.01
CA TRP A 111 -9.62 15.82 10.33
C TRP A 111 -8.44 15.88 11.31
N ALA A 112 -8.48 16.71 12.35
CA ALA A 112 -7.46 16.75 13.38
C ALA A 112 -7.36 15.43 14.18
N ARG A 113 -8.48 14.73 14.39
CA ARG A 113 -8.48 13.39 15.02
C ARG A 113 -7.98 12.28 14.09
N LEU A 114 -8.20 12.41 12.78
CA LEU A 114 -7.64 11.49 11.77
C LEU A 114 -6.15 11.76 11.50
N CYS A 115 -5.71 12.99 11.76
CA CYS A 115 -4.34 13.47 11.66
C CYS A 115 -3.68 13.66 13.03
N GLU A 116 -4.02 12.86 14.05
CA GLU A 116 -3.10 12.69 15.18
C GLU A 116 -1.71 12.44 14.59
N GLU A 117 -0.72 13.22 15.04
CA GLU A 117 0.64 13.15 14.50
C GLU A 117 1.06 11.68 14.49
N PRO A 118 1.25 11.05 13.31
CA PRO A 118 1.87 9.74 13.27
C PRO A 118 3.23 9.89 13.98
N PRO A 119 3.60 8.94 14.86
CA PRO A 119 4.89 9.03 15.52
C PRO A 119 5.97 9.20 14.46
N VAL A 120 6.72 10.30 14.54
CA VAL A 120 7.89 10.47 13.69
C VAL A 120 8.91 9.43 14.14
N ARG A 121 9.03 8.34 13.38
CA ARG A 121 9.99 7.28 13.66
C ARG A 121 11.41 7.71 13.25
N ALA A 122 12.40 6.86 13.50
CA ALA A 122 13.71 7.07 12.90
C ALA A 122 13.65 6.80 11.39
N LEU A 123 14.47 7.50 10.61
CA LEU A 123 14.66 7.23 9.17
C LEU A 123 15.02 5.76 8.90
N GLU A 124 15.73 5.12 9.83
CA GLU A 124 16.10 3.70 9.79
C GLU A 124 14.86 2.80 9.75
N THR A 125 13.81 3.12 10.50
CA THR A 125 12.56 2.33 10.51
C THR A 125 11.87 2.36 9.14
N TYR A 126 11.92 3.49 8.44
CA TYR A 126 11.33 3.61 7.11
C TYR A 126 12.21 2.99 6.02
N SER A 127 13.53 2.97 6.22
CA SER A 127 14.44 2.22 5.36
C SER A 127 14.16 0.71 5.47
N GLU A 128 14.00 0.20 6.69
CA GLU A 128 13.63 -1.19 6.94
C GLU A 128 12.26 -1.54 6.31
N LEU A 129 11.28 -0.64 6.42
CA LEU A 129 9.96 -0.83 5.81
C LEU A 129 10.04 -0.96 4.27
N ARG A 130 10.95 -0.22 3.61
CA ARG A 130 11.17 -0.35 2.15
C ARG A 130 11.82 -1.68 1.79
N ASP A 131 12.74 -2.15 2.63
CA ASP A 131 13.36 -3.46 2.44
C ASP A 131 12.32 -4.58 2.63
N GLN A 132 11.45 -4.47 3.64
CA GLN A 132 10.32 -5.36 3.85
C GLN A 132 9.37 -5.34 2.65
N ALA A 133 8.98 -4.17 2.15
CA ALA A 133 8.14 -4.04 0.95
C ALA A 133 8.77 -4.75 -0.27
N SER A 134 10.09 -4.63 -0.45
CA SER A 134 10.81 -5.25 -1.56
C SER A 134 10.87 -6.78 -1.46
N ARG A 135 11.10 -7.31 -0.25
CA ARG A 135 11.04 -8.75 0.02
C ARG A 135 9.63 -9.29 -0.15
N PHE A 136 8.63 -8.58 0.38
CA PHE A 136 7.22 -8.92 0.28
C PHE A 136 6.78 -9.04 -1.18
N ILE A 137 7.12 -8.08 -2.05
CA ILE A 137 6.78 -8.14 -3.48
C ILE A 137 7.39 -9.37 -4.16
N THR A 138 8.64 -9.69 -3.86
CA THR A 138 9.32 -10.87 -4.43
C THR A 138 8.64 -12.17 -3.98
N HIS A 139 8.31 -12.27 -2.70
CA HIS A 139 7.60 -13.42 -2.15
C HIS A 139 6.21 -13.57 -2.76
N LEU A 140 5.40 -12.49 -2.74
CA LEU A 140 4.04 -12.48 -3.27
C LEU A 140 4.00 -12.83 -4.77
N ALA A 141 4.92 -12.28 -5.57
CA ALA A 141 5.02 -12.63 -6.99
C ALA A 141 5.30 -14.12 -7.19
N THR A 142 6.22 -14.69 -6.40
CA THR A 142 6.55 -16.12 -6.45
C THR A 142 5.36 -16.99 -6.07
N GLU A 143 4.63 -16.62 -5.01
CA GLU A 143 3.42 -17.34 -4.57
C GLU A 143 2.30 -17.32 -5.62
N ILE A 144 2.10 -16.17 -6.28
CA ILE A 144 1.12 -16.02 -7.35
C ILE A 144 1.52 -16.88 -8.56
N LEU A 145 2.77 -16.80 -9.00
CA LEU A 145 3.29 -17.55 -10.16
C LEU A 145 3.29 -19.07 -9.94
N ALA A 146 3.49 -19.53 -8.70
CA ALA A 146 3.41 -20.96 -8.37
C ALA A 146 2.05 -21.59 -8.69
N ARG A 147 0.98 -20.79 -8.74
CA ARG A 147 -0.38 -21.23 -9.08
C ARG A 147 -0.68 -21.20 -10.57
N ARG A 148 0.26 -20.70 -11.39
CA ARG A 148 0.18 -20.57 -12.85
C ARG A 148 -1.08 -19.86 -13.36
N PRO A 149 -1.39 -18.64 -12.85
CA PRO A 149 -2.54 -17.89 -13.33
C PRO A 149 -2.34 -17.43 -14.78
N ARG A 150 -3.45 -17.26 -15.51
CA ARG A 150 -3.45 -16.67 -16.85
C ARG A 150 -3.53 -15.15 -16.78
N ILE A 151 -4.20 -14.62 -15.75
CA ILE A 151 -4.44 -13.20 -15.54
C ILE A 151 -4.14 -12.87 -14.08
N VAL A 152 -3.41 -11.78 -13.85
CA VAL A 152 -3.23 -11.19 -12.52
C VAL A 152 -3.78 -9.77 -12.55
N GLY A 153 -4.71 -9.47 -11.66
CA GLY A 153 -5.31 -8.14 -11.50
C GLY A 153 -5.05 -7.62 -10.09
N CYS A 154 -4.79 -6.32 -9.95
CA CYS A 154 -4.61 -5.68 -8.64
C CYS A 154 -5.76 -4.71 -8.37
N SER A 155 -6.14 -4.56 -7.10
CA SER A 155 -6.95 -3.41 -6.68
C SER A 155 -6.14 -2.12 -6.78
N SER A 156 -6.80 -1.03 -7.17
CA SER A 156 -6.17 0.29 -7.31
C SER A 156 -6.99 1.35 -6.60
N MET A 157 -6.90 1.38 -5.27
CA MET A 157 -7.39 2.49 -4.43
C MET A 157 -6.24 3.45 -4.08
N VAL A 158 -6.52 4.44 -3.21
CA VAL A 158 -5.49 5.34 -2.66
C VAL A 158 -4.36 4.52 -2.05
N GLN A 159 -3.10 4.89 -2.33
CA GLN A 159 -1.88 4.19 -1.92
C GLN A 159 -1.67 2.76 -2.49
N GLN A 160 -2.40 2.34 -3.52
CA GLN A 160 -2.23 1.02 -4.14
C GLN A 160 -1.59 1.03 -5.53
N HIS A 161 -1.25 2.19 -6.11
CA HIS A 161 -0.79 2.25 -7.50
C HIS A 161 0.64 1.72 -7.65
N VAL A 162 1.58 2.27 -6.90
CA VAL A 162 2.98 1.88 -6.87
C VAL A 162 3.17 0.48 -6.30
N PRO A 163 2.48 0.04 -5.22
CA PRO A 163 2.48 -1.36 -4.83
C PRO A 163 2.03 -2.29 -5.97
N SER A 164 0.93 -1.96 -6.66
CA SER A 164 0.46 -2.76 -7.80
C SER A 164 1.49 -2.81 -8.93
N LEU A 165 2.09 -1.67 -9.28
CA LEU A 165 3.15 -1.61 -10.30
C LEU A 165 4.36 -2.45 -9.90
N ALA A 166 4.79 -2.40 -8.64
CA ALA A 166 5.87 -3.21 -8.11
C ALA A 166 5.59 -4.71 -8.28
N LEU A 167 4.38 -5.16 -7.91
CA LEU A 167 3.99 -6.56 -8.06
C LEU A 167 3.94 -6.99 -9.52
N LEU A 168 3.22 -6.24 -10.37
CA LEU A 168 3.02 -6.59 -11.77
C LEU A 168 4.33 -6.55 -12.56
N ARG A 169 5.24 -5.64 -12.22
CA ARG A 169 6.60 -5.62 -12.74
C ARG A 169 7.35 -6.89 -12.32
N LYS A 170 7.38 -7.21 -11.02
CA LYS A 170 8.09 -8.39 -10.52
C LYS A 170 7.58 -9.69 -11.14
N ILE A 171 6.27 -9.82 -11.34
CA ILE A 171 5.65 -10.96 -12.03
C ILE A 171 6.12 -11.08 -13.48
N LYS A 172 6.40 -9.97 -14.17
CA LYS A 172 6.95 -10.00 -15.55
C LYS A 172 8.44 -10.29 -15.59
N GLU A 173 9.17 -10.02 -14.51
CA GLU A 173 10.61 -10.29 -14.39
C GLU A 173 10.90 -11.77 -14.10
N LEU A 174 9.99 -12.47 -13.41
CA LEU A 174 10.09 -13.89 -13.03
C LEU A 174 9.45 -14.80 -14.09
#